data_AF-A0ABD0XFA2-F1
#
_entry.id   AF-A0ABD0XFA2-F1
#
_cell.length_a   1.000
_cell.length_b   1.000
_cell.length_c   1.000
_cell.angle_alpha   90.00
_cell.angle_beta   90.00
_cell.angle_gamma   90.00
#
_symmetry.space_group_name_H-M   'P 1'
#
loop_
_entity.id
_entity.type
_entity.pdbx_description
1 polymer ?
#
loop_
_entity_poly.entity_id
_entity_poly.type
_entity_poly.pdbx_seq_one_letter_code
_entity_poly.pdbx_strand_id
1 'polypeptide(L)'
;MPLTAALLLPVRRESGLIAGRTMSCGLWKETLAVAEDYLSVCSISSTPGSQTATPPSPPSESAAAMRHLAMDMEAHHRARFHALAHSFLSQCGQDPCACLRRVMEELVGDGLMNWGRVVSLFTFTGVLVRKLQEEETGQGTGVTGTDGLEDRKGLAGQESCRALAETIANYLGKEKRDWMLENQGWEGFCKFFASAREVNQDSSMKTALFAVAGMGIAGLTFLLVR
;
A
#
# COMPACT_ATOMS: atom_id res chain seq x y z
N MET A 1 -7.07 -24.89 65.17
CA MET A 1 -5.82 -24.23 64.73
C MET A 1 -5.32 -24.96 63.49
N PRO A 2 -4.90 -24.24 62.45
CA PRO A 2 -5.38 -24.43 61.07
C PRO A 2 -4.32 -25.05 60.14
N LEU A 3 -4.71 -25.49 58.94
CA LEU A 3 -3.97 -25.14 57.72
C LEU A 3 -4.75 -25.48 56.45
N THR A 4 -5.21 -24.40 55.84
CA THR A 4 -5.69 -24.23 54.48
C THR A 4 -4.65 -24.70 53.47
N ALA A 5 -5.04 -25.56 52.53
CA ALA A 5 -4.28 -25.81 51.29
C ALA A 5 -5.10 -25.26 50.12
N ALA A 6 -4.92 -23.97 49.84
CA ALA A 6 -5.19 -23.39 48.53
C ALA A 6 -3.90 -23.42 47.72
N LEU A 7 -4.01 -23.59 46.39
CA LEU A 7 -3.02 -23.44 45.29
C LEU A 7 -3.13 -24.68 44.36
N LEU A 8 -3.37 -24.60 43.04
CA LEU A 8 -3.23 -23.54 42.03
C LEU A 8 -4.22 -23.79 40.87
N LEU A 9 -4.88 -22.73 40.40
CA LEU A 9 -5.37 -22.65 39.02
C LEU A 9 -4.23 -22.18 38.11
N PRO A 10 -4.17 -22.61 36.84
CA PRO A 10 -3.08 -22.25 35.95
C PRO A 10 -3.26 -20.82 35.40
N VAL A 11 -2.44 -19.89 35.90
CA VAL A 11 -2.14 -18.61 35.23
C VAL A 11 -1.23 -18.90 34.03
N ARG A 12 -1.83 -19.25 32.89
CA ARG A 12 -1.11 -19.28 31.59
C ARG A 12 -2.09 -19.08 30.44
N ARG A 13 -2.76 -17.93 30.39
CA ARG A 13 -3.56 -17.53 29.21
C ARG A 13 -3.49 -16.06 28.83
N GLU A 14 -3.08 -15.16 29.72
CA GLU A 14 -3.07 -13.70 29.44
C GLU A 14 -1.83 -13.20 28.69
N SER A 15 -0.66 -13.82 28.87
CA SER A 15 0.59 -13.36 28.24
C SER A 15 0.56 -13.46 26.70
N GLY A 16 -0.15 -14.45 26.15
CA GLY A 16 -0.30 -14.60 24.70
C GLY A 16 -1.22 -13.56 24.06
N LEU A 17 -2.23 -13.07 24.80
CA LEU A 17 -3.16 -12.05 24.30
C LEU A 17 -2.53 -10.65 24.27
N ILE A 18 -1.69 -10.32 25.28
CA ILE A 18 -1.00 -9.03 25.35
C ILE A 18 0.10 -8.95 24.27
N ALA A 19 0.91 -10.01 24.12
CA ALA A 19 1.87 -10.12 23.02
C ALA A 19 1.18 -10.12 21.66
N GLY A 20 0.04 -10.83 21.53
CA GLY A 20 -0.78 -10.79 20.32
C GLY A 20 -1.33 -9.39 20.01
N ARG A 21 -1.67 -8.58 21.03
CA ARG A 21 -2.20 -7.23 20.83
C ARG A 21 -1.11 -6.19 20.53
N THR A 22 0.06 -6.29 21.15
CA THR A 22 1.21 -5.40 20.86
C THR A 22 1.77 -5.64 19.47
N MET A 23 1.87 -6.89 19.04
CA MET A 23 2.34 -7.26 17.70
C MET A 23 1.35 -6.85 16.60
N SER A 24 0.04 -6.86 16.88
CA SER A 24 -0.98 -6.34 15.95
C SER A 24 -0.81 -4.84 15.69
N CYS A 25 -0.56 -4.09 16.75
CA CYS A 25 -0.42 -2.64 16.69
C CYS A 25 0.87 -2.25 15.99
N GLY A 26 1.96 -3.01 16.22
CA GLY A 26 3.23 -2.84 15.53
C GLY A 26 3.11 -3.02 14.02
N LEU A 27 2.53 -4.14 13.57
CA LEU A 27 2.40 -4.43 12.14
C LEU A 27 1.54 -3.39 11.41
N TRP A 28 0.40 -3.00 11.98
CA TRP A 28 -0.45 -1.97 11.39
C TRP A 28 0.27 -0.63 11.26
N LYS A 29 1.01 -0.21 12.29
CA LYS A 29 1.79 1.04 12.27
C LYS A 29 2.89 1.00 11.21
N GLU A 30 3.58 -0.12 11.09
CA GLU A 30 4.63 -0.28 10.07
C GLU A 30 4.03 -0.26 8.67
N THR A 31 2.93 -0.98 8.43
CA THR A 31 2.21 -0.94 7.14
C THR A 31 1.75 0.48 6.80
N LEU A 32 1.21 1.21 7.78
CA LEU A 32 0.81 2.60 7.58
C LEU A 32 2.01 3.45 7.17
N ALA A 33 3.12 3.36 7.88
CA ALA A 33 4.34 4.12 7.57
C ALA A 33 4.88 3.81 6.16
N VAL A 34 4.84 2.54 5.73
CA VAL A 34 5.24 2.13 4.37
C VAL A 34 4.27 2.70 3.31
N ALA A 35 2.97 2.69 3.58
CA ALA A 35 1.97 3.20 2.65
C ALA A 35 1.97 4.73 2.54
N GLU A 36 2.03 5.45 3.66
CA GLU A 36 2.13 6.92 3.67
C GLU A 36 3.39 7.39 2.96
N ASP A 37 4.53 6.73 3.25
CA ASP A 37 5.80 7.02 2.58
C ASP A 37 5.67 6.87 1.07
N TYR A 38 5.19 5.72 0.59
CA TYR A 38 5.08 5.48 -0.84
C TYR A 38 4.09 6.43 -1.55
N LEU A 39 2.89 6.63 -0.99
CA LEU A 39 1.87 7.47 -1.61
C LEU A 39 2.23 8.96 -1.58
N SER A 40 2.95 9.43 -0.57
CA SER A 40 3.48 10.80 -0.54
C SER A 40 4.47 11.04 -1.69
N VAL A 41 5.35 10.07 -1.99
CA VAL A 41 6.28 10.16 -3.12
C VAL A 41 5.54 10.15 -4.46
N CYS A 42 4.50 9.32 -4.60
CA CYS A 42 3.66 9.31 -5.79
C CYS A 42 3.00 10.67 -6.02
N SER A 43 2.57 11.35 -4.96
CA SER A 43 1.95 12.68 -5.02
C SER A 43 2.89 13.78 -5.54
N ILE A 44 4.17 13.73 -5.14
CA ILE A 44 5.15 14.73 -5.55
C ILE A 44 5.48 14.63 -7.05
N SER A 45 5.43 13.41 -7.60
CA SER A 45 5.90 13.09 -8.94
C SER A 45 5.04 13.64 -10.09
N SER A 46 3.91 14.30 -9.80
CA SER A 46 2.98 14.86 -10.80
C SER A 46 3.12 16.37 -11.05
N THR A 47 4.01 17.11 -10.38
CA THR A 47 4.11 18.57 -10.55
C THR A 47 4.96 18.97 -11.78
N PRO A 48 4.37 19.53 -12.87
CA PRO A 48 5.14 20.06 -13.99
C PRO A 48 5.71 21.43 -13.58
N GLY A 49 7.03 21.51 -13.38
CA GLY A 49 7.74 22.78 -13.10
C GLY A 49 8.39 22.87 -11.72
N SER A 50 8.13 21.93 -10.80
CA SER A 50 8.86 21.84 -9.53
C SER A 50 10.20 21.14 -9.74
N GLN A 51 11.22 21.91 -10.11
CA GLN A 51 12.58 21.41 -10.15
C GLN A 51 13.02 21.08 -8.71
N THR A 52 13.47 19.83 -8.50
CA THR A 52 14.30 19.37 -7.38
C THR A 52 13.67 19.38 -5.97
N ALA A 53 12.66 18.56 -5.73
CA ALA A 53 12.46 18.00 -4.39
C ALA A 53 12.95 16.54 -4.40
N THR A 54 14.17 16.30 -3.93
CA THR A 54 14.64 14.94 -3.67
C THR A 54 13.65 14.29 -2.70
N PRO A 55 13.09 13.10 -3.02
CA PRO A 55 12.15 12.45 -2.11
C PRO A 55 12.83 12.23 -0.75
N PRO A 56 12.10 12.40 0.36
CA PRO A 56 12.67 12.24 1.69
C PRO A 56 13.25 10.84 1.85
N SER A 57 14.24 10.69 2.73
CA SER A 57 14.79 9.37 3.07
C SER A 57 13.66 8.46 3.55
N PRO A 58 13.56 7.22 3.04
CA PRO A 58 12.50 6.31 3.45
C PRO A 58 12.61 6.01 4.97
N PRO A 59 11.49 5.87 5.68
CA PRO A 59 11.46 5.67 7.13
C PRO A 59 11.96 4.29 7.58
N SER A 60 12.05 3.33 6.66
CA SER A 60 12.52 1.97 6.90
C SER A 60 13.06 1.32 5.63
N GLU A 61 13.74 0.18 5.78
CA GLU A 61 14.16 -0.67 4.66
C GLU A 61 12.96 -1.17 3.85
N SER A 62 11.87 -1.55 4.53
CA SER A 62 10.62 -1.99 3.92
C SER A 62 10.00 -0.91 3.02
N ALA A 63 10.03 0.35 3.46
CA ALA A 63 9.57 1.49 2.67
C ALA A 63 10.48 1.74 1.45
N ALA A 64 11.79 1.66 1.63
CA ALA A 64 12.76 1.77 0.53
C ALA A 64 12.54 0.66 -0.54
N ALA A 65 12.36 -0.58 -0.10
CA ALA A 65 12.07 -1.72 -0.95
C ALA A 65 10.74 -1.56 -1.70
N MET A 66 9.69 -1.08 -1.02
CA MET A 66 8.39 -0.85 -1.63
C MET A 66 8.45 0.23 -2.70
N ARG A 67 9.11 1.37 -2.44
CA ARG A 67 9.35 2.42 -3.45
C ARG A 67 9.98 1.83 -4.70
N HIS A 68 11.07 1.07 -4.53
CA HIS A 68 11.80 0.49 -5.66
C HIS A 68 10.93 -0.49 -6.45
N LEU A 69 10.35 -1.51 -5.80
CA LEU A 69 9.59 -2.55 -6.49
C LEU A 69 8.33 -2.00 -7.15
N ALA A 70 7.61 -1.10 -6.48
CA ALA A 70 6.36 -0.58 -7.00
C ALA A 70 6.58 0.38 -8.18
N MET A 71 7.62 1.22 -8.14
CA MET A 71 8.00 2.08 -9.28
C MET A 71 8.52 1.27 -10.46
N ASP A 72 9.36 0.25 -10.22
CA ASP A 72 9.85 -0.63 -11.27
C ASP A 72 8.71 -1.41 -11.93
N MET A 73 7.78 -1.93 -11.13
CA MET A 73 6.58 -2.62 -11.60
C MET A 73 5.68 -1.69 -12.44
N GLU A 74 5.49 -0.44 -12.00
CA GLU A 74 4.76 0.55 -12.79
C GLU A 74 5.44 0.81 -14.13
N ALA A 75 6.76 1.03 -14.12
CA ALA A 75 7.51 1.32 -15.34
C ALA A 75 7.37 0.20 -16.38
N HIS A 76 7.41 -1.07 -15.95
CA HIS A 76 7.26 -2.23 -16.82
C HIS A 76 5.81 -2.44 -17.31
N HIS A 77 4.81 -1.97 -16.58
CA HIS A 77 3.40 -2.21 -16.88
C HIS A 77 2.55 -0.92 -16.95
N ARG A 78 3.18 0.20 -17.33
CA ARG A 78 2.61 1.55 -17.25
C ARG A 78 1.23 1.65 -17.89
N ALA A 79 1.11 1.23 -19.15
CA ALA A 79 -0.15 1.31 -19.87
C ALA A 79 -1.30 0.57 -19.16
N ARG A 80 -1.01 -0.59 -18.55
CA ARG A 80 -2.01 -1.39 -17.83
C ARG A 80 -2.44 -0.68 -16.55
N PHE A 81 -1.52 -0.30 -15.68
CA PHE A 81 -1.87 0.39 -14.43
C PHE A 81 -2.60 1.70 -14.68
N HIS A 82 -2.20 2.49 -15.69
CA HIS A 82 -2.92 3.71 -16.06
C HIS A 82 -4.34 3.41 -16.57
N ALA A 83 -4.55 2.35 -17.35
CA ALA A 83 -5.89 1.96 -17.80
C ALA A 83 -6.77 1.44 -16.65
N LEU A 84 -6.19 0.67 -15.73
CA LEU A 84 -6.87 0.17 -14.53
C LEU A 84 -7.29 1.32 -13.62
N ALA A 85 -6.40 2.28 -13.34
CA ALA A 85 -6.72 3.43 -12.52
C ALA A 85 -7.78 4.33 -13.18
N HIS A 86 -7.77 4.47 -14.50
CA HIS A 86 -8.85 5.16 -15.23
C HIS A 86 -10.20 4.46 -15.04
N SER A 87 -10.24 3.14 -15.26
CA SER A 87 -11.46 2.34 -15.16
C SER A 87 -11.99 2.37 -13.72
N PHE A 88 -11.09 2.27 -12.74
CA PHE A 88 -11.42 2.41 -11.33
C PHE A 88 -12.06 3.75 -11.03
N LEU A 89 -11.47 4.87 -11.45
CA LEU A 89 -12.04 6.20 -11.20
C LEU A 89 -13.39 6.41 -11.90
N SER A 90 -13.60 5.81 -13.08
CA SER A 90 -14.91 5.90 -13.76
C SER A 90 -16.03 5.10 -13.08
N GLN A 91 -15.68 4.03 -12.36
CA GLN A 91 -16.63 3.13 -11.70
C GLN A 91 -16.77 3.43 -10.21
N CYS A 92 -15.70 3.92 -9.61
CA CYS A 92 -15.69 4.34 -8.23
C CYS A 92 -16.40 5.68 -8.14
N GLY A 93 -17.53 5.73 -7.43
CA GLY A 93 -18.22 6.99 -7.15
C GLY A 93 -17.39 7.91 -6.27
N GLN A 94 -18.03 8.57 -5.31
CA GLN A 94 -17.38 9.59 -4.48
C GLN A 94 -16.46 9.04 -3.36
N ASP A 95 -16.30 7.72 -3.23
CA ASP A 95 -15.52 7.10 -2.15
C ASP A 95 -14.41 6.17 -2.66
N PRO A 96 -13.24 6.72 -3.02
CA PRO A 96 -12.07 5.96 -3.45
C PRO A 96 -11.60 4.91 -2.42
N CYS A 97 -11.78 5.16 -1.12
CA CYS A 97 -11.33 4.25 -0.07
C CYS A 97 -12.19 2.98 -0.03
N ALA A 98 -13.52 3.12 -0.09
CA ALA A 98 -14.42 1.97 -0.15
C ALA A 98 -14.23 1.15 -1.44
N CYS A 99 -13.98 1.81 -2.57
CA CYS A 99 -13.65 1.10 -3.81
C CYS A 99 -12.31 0.38 -3.74
N LEU A 100 -11.27 1.02 -3.18
CA LEU A 100 -9.97 0.40 -3.00
C LEU A 100 -10.08 -0.83 -2.09
N ARG A 101 -10.91 -0.76 -1.03
CA ARG A 101 -11.19 -1.90 -0.17
C ARG A 101 -11.74 -3.10 -0.95
N ARG A 102 -12.70 -2.88 -1.85
CA ARG A 102 -13.22 -3.95 -2.74
C ARG A 102 -12.13 -4.53 -3.64
N VAL A 103 -11.25 -3.68 -4.19
CA VAL A 103 -10.10 -4.16 -4.96
C VAL A 103 -9.17 -5.03 -4.12
N MET A 104 -8.94 -4.69 -2.86
CA MET A 104 -8.11 -5.49 -1.94
C MET A 104 -8.75 -6.81 -1.54
N GLU A 105 -10.06 -6.83 -1.30
CA GLU A 105 -10.84 -8.04 -1.03
C GLU A 105 -10.68 -9.04 -2.17
N GLU A 106 -10.64 -8.57 -3.41
CA GLU A 106 -10.51 -9.44 -4.57
C GLU A 106 -9.05 -9.80 -4.90
N LEU A 107 -8.14 -8.82 -4.88
CA LEU A 107 -6.73 -9.03 -5.23
C LEU A 107 -5.98 -9.88 -4.21
N VAL A 108 -6.38 -9.81 -2.95
CA VAL A 108 -5.63 -10.35 -1.81
C VAL A 108 -6.51 -11.26 -0.93
N GLY A 109 -7.82 -11.31 -1.15
CA GLY A 109 -8.76 -12.09 -0.34
C GLY A 109 -8.97 -13.54 -0.77
N ASP A 110 -8.58 -13.95 -1.97
CA ASP A 110 -8.78 -15.30 -2.54
C ASP A 110 -7.94 -16.42 -1.89
N GLY A 111 -7.11 -16.09 -0.89
CA GLY A 111 -6.23 -17.04 -0.20
C GLY A 111 -4.91 -17.31 -0.93
N LEU A 112 -4.66 -16.71 -2.09
CA LEU A 112 -3.43 -16.85 -2.89
C LEU A 112 -2.50 -15.64 -2.72
N MET A 113 -2.51 -15.05 -1.53
CA MET A 113 -1.73 -13.87 -1.19
C MET A 113 -0.22 -14.14 -1.30
N ASN A 114 0.49 -13.20 -1.93
CA ASN A 114 1.94 -13.21 -2.10
C ASN A 114 2.47 -11.78 -2.19
N TRP A 115 3.77 -11.59 -2.00
CA TRP A 115 4.39 -10.26 -2.03
C TRP A 115 4.23 -9.54 -3.38
N GLY A 116 4.15 -10.26 -4.50
CA GLY A 116 3.89 -9.65 -5.82
C GLY A 116 2.51 -8.97 -5.92
N ARG A 117 1.48 -9.55 -5.30
CA ARG A 117 0.14 -8.94 -5.18
C ARG A 117 0.14 -7.75 -4.23
N VAL A 118 0.89 -7.82 -3.13
CA VAL A 118 1.08 -6.67 -2.22
C VAL A 118 1.74 -5.52 -2.99
N VAL A 119 2.82 -5.77 -3.73
CA VAL A 119 3.45 -4.70 -4.54
C VAL A 119 2.49 -4.17 -5.60
N SER A 120 1.72 -5.03 -6.27
CA SER A 120 0.73 -4.61 -7.28
C SER A 120 -0.34 -3.69 -6.69
N LEU A 121 -0.80 -3.96 -5.45
CA LEU A 121 -1.73 -3.11 -4.72
C LEU A 121 -1.13 -1.71 -4.48
N PHE A 122 0.11 -1.65 -4.01
CA PHE A 122 0.80 -0.38 -3.79
C PHE A 122 0.98 0.36 -5.12
N THR A 123 1.52 -0.27 -6.15
CA THR A 123 1.70 0.31 -7.49
C THR A 123 0.39 0.90 -8.03
N PHE A 124 -0.70 0.12 -7.97
CA PHE A 124 -2.01 0.58 -8.40
C PHE A 124 -2.47 1.82 -7.62
N THR A 125 -2.35 1.81 -6.29
CA THR A 125 -2.77 2.92 -5.44
C THR A 125 -1.90 4.17 -5.67
N GLY A 126 -0.61 4.01 -5.94
CA GLY A 126 0.29 5.12 -6.30
C GLY A 126 -0.07 5.78 -7.64
N VAL A 127 -0.55 5.00 -8.61
CA VAL A 127 -1.10 5.54 -9.87
C VAL A 127 -2.44 6.23 -9.63
N LEU A 128 -3.30 5.66 -8.77
CA LEU A 128 -4.59 6.24 -8.39
C LEU A 128 -4.43 7.63 -7.76
N VAL A 129 -3.51 7.78 -6.80
CA VAL A 129 -3.21 9.05 -6.13
C VAL A 129 -2.84 10.15 -7.13
N ARG A 130 -1.97 9.85 -8.11
CA ARG A 130 -1.58 10.84 -9.13
C ARG A 130 -2.75 11.27 -10.00
N LYS A 131 -3.63 10.34 -10.38
CA LYS A 131 -4.81 10.65 -11.20
C LYS A 131 -5.84 11.49 -10.46
N LEU A 132 -6.07 11.20 -9.18
CA LEU A 132 -6.97 12.01 -8.35
C LEU A 132 -6.50 13.49 -8.31
N GLN A 133 -5.19 13.73 -8.24
CA GLN A 133 -4.62 15.08 -8.26
C GLN A 133 -4.71 15.77 -9.63
N GLU A 134 -4.62 14.99 -10.72
CA GLU A 134 -4.79 15.48 -12.09
C GLU A 134 -6.24 15.95 -12.33
N GLU A 135 -7.24 15.18 -11.90
CA GLU A 135 -8.67 15.54 -12.03
C GLU A 135 -9.01 16.82 -11.26
N GLU A 136 -8.50 16.96 -10.02
CA GLU A 136 -8.66 18.16 -9.20
C GLU A 136 -8.02 19.42 -9.80
N THR A 137 -7.04 19.25 -10.69
CA THR A 137 -6.35 20.35 -11.36
C THR A 137 -6.98 20.70 -12.71
N GLY A 138 -7.62 19.73 -13.39
CA GLY A 138 -8.34 19.93 -14.65
C GLY A 138 -9.72 20.59 -14.51
N GLN A 139 -10.34 20.57 -13.32
CA GLN A 139 -11.69 21.09 -13.07
C GLN A 139 -11.76 22.57 -12.65
N GLY A 140 -10.69 23.34 -12.86
CA GLY A 140 -10.61 24.76 -12.58
C GLY A 140 -10.75 25.63 -13.83
N THR A 141 -11.98 25.87 -14.30
CA THR A 141 -12.26 27.02 -15.17
C THR A 141 -13.39 27.87 -14.58
N GLY A 142 -13.01 29.08 -14.16
CA GLY A 142 -13.89 30.25 -14.03
C GLY A 142 -14.43 30.53 -12.63
N VAL A 143 -13.69 31.30 -11.82
CA VAL A 143 -13.97 32.73 -11.56
C VAL A 143 -12.87 33.30 -10.65
N THR A 144 -12.48 34.52 -11.03
CA THR A 144 -11.55 35.50 -10.44
C THR A 144 -11.61 35.67 -8.92
N GLY A 145 -10.43 35.84 -8.28
CA GLY A 145 -10.28 36.72 -7.12
C GLY A 145 -9.47 36.18 -5.93
N THR A 146 -8.25 36.70 -5.80
CA THR A 146 -7.53 37.05 -4.55
C THR A 146 -7.10 35.97 -3.55
N ASP A 147 -5.78 35.82 -3.44
CA ASP A 147 -4.93 35.57 -2.27
C ASP A 147 -5.41 34.57 -1.19
N GLY A 148 -4.72 33.42 -1.09
CA GLY A 148 -4.72 32.54 0.09
C GLY A 148 -5.27 31.12 -0.09
N LEU A 149 -5.46 30.62 -1.31
CA LEU A 149 -6.09 29.30 -1.58
C LEU A 149 -5.14 28.20 -2.07
N GLU A 150 -3.82 28.41 -2.04
CA GLU A 150 -2.86 27.34 -2.40
C GLU A 150 -2.70 26.31 -1.26
N ASP A 151 -2.74 26.76 0.00
CA ASP A 151 -2.59 25.89 1.19
C ASP A 151 -3.75 24.89 1.38
N ARG A 152 -4.96 25.23 0.92
CA ARG A 152 -6.15 24.36 1.10
C ARG A 152 -6.24 23.24 0.06
N LYS A 153 -5.67 23.45 -1.14
CA LYS A 153 -5.68 22.47 -2.23
C LYS A 153 -4.71 21.31 -1.96
N GLY A 154 -3.56 21.60 -1.35
CA GLY A 154 -2.62 20.57 -0.89
C GLY A 154 -3.22 19.69 0.23
N LEU A 155 -4.08 20.26 1.08
CA LEU A 155 -4.71 19.56 2.19
C LEU A 155 -5.68 18.46 1.73
N ALA A 156 -6.54 18.72 0.74
CA ALA A 156 -7.52 17.73 0.25
C ALA A 156 -6.85 16.52 -0.42
N GLY A 157 -5.84 16.76 -1.27
CA GLY A 157 -5.04 15.69 -1.87
C GLY A 157 -4.24 14.90 -0.83
N GLN A 158 -3.70 15.58 0.18
CA GLN A 158 -2.98 14.94 1.29
C GLN A 158 -3.91 14.10 2.19
N GLU A 159 -5.13 14.57 2.46
CA GLU A 159 -6.15 13.82 3.18
C GLU A 159 -6.57 12.56 2.42
N SER A 160 -6.70 12.64 1.08
CA SER A 160 -6.97 11.47 0.23
C SER A 160 -5.83 10.45 0.27
N CYS A 161 -4.57 10.90 0.19
CA CYS A 161 -3.40 10.01 0.28
C CYS A 161 -3.34 9.27 1.62
N ARG A 162 -3.57 9.99 2.72
CA ARG A 162 -3.59 9.41 4.06
C ARG A 162 -4.74 8.43 4.22
N ALA A 163 -5.94 8.76 3.76
CA ALA A 163 -7.09 7.85 3.83
C ALA A 163 -6.86 6.55 3.05
N LEU A 164 -6.24 6.63 1.86
CA LEU A 164 -5.85 5.45 1.07
C LEU A 164 -4.77 4.63 1.78
N ALA A 165 -3.76 5.28 2.38
CA ALA A 165 -2.73 4.60 3.17
C ALA A 165 -3.33 3.88 4.40
N GLU A 166 -4.23 4.54 5.13
CA GLU A 166 -4.96 3.94 6.26
C GLU A 166 -5.82 2.77 5.81
N THR A 167 -6.43 2.85 4.62
CA THR A 167 -7.21 1.74 4.04
C THR A 167 -6.32 0.52 3.77
N ILE A 168 -5.14 0.71 3.17
CA ILE A 168 -4.13 -0.37 2.99
C ILE A 168 -3.70 -0.92 4.36
N ALA A 169 -3.39 -0.05 5.32
CA ALA A 169 -2.95 -0.44 6.65
C ALA A 169 -4.00 -1.25 7.41
N ASN A 170 -5.26 -0.83 7.36
CA ASN A 170 -6.37 -1.55 7.95
C ASN A 170 -6.50 -2.96 7.35
N TYR A 171 -6.43 -3.07 6.03
CA TYR A 171 -6.56 -4.37 5.38
C TYR A 171 -5.36 -5.30 5.66
N LEU A 172 -4.14 -4.87 5.36
CA LEU A 172 -2.96 -5.73 5.51
C LEU A 172 -2.56 -5.94 6.98
N GLY A 173 -2.63 -4.90 7.80
CA GLY A 173 -2.19 -4.91 9.20
C GLY A 173 -3.22 -5.45 10.19
N LYS A 174 -4.51 -5.51 9.82
CA LYS A 174 -5.57 -6.07 10.68
C LYS A 174 -6.21 -7.31 10.06
N GLU A 175 -6.73 -7.23 8.84
CA GLU A 175 -7.49 -8.33 8.22
C GLU A 175 -6.59 -9.45 7.67
N LYS A 176 -5.47 -9.10 7.02
CA LYS A 176 -4.47 -10.06 6.50
C LYS A 176 -3.26 -10.22 7.43
N ARG A 177 -3.45 -9.89 8.70
CA ARG A 177 -2.42 -9.94 9.72
C ARG A 177 -1.77 -11.32 9.84
N ASP A 178 -2.58 -12.38 9.88
CA ASP A 178 -2.07 -13.73 10.10
C ASP A 178 -1.11 -14.14 8.98
N TRP A 179 -1.51 -13.90 7.72
CA TRP A 179 -0.63 -14.11 6.56
C TRP A 179 0.65 -13.28 6.64
N MET A 180 0.54 -11.99 6.99
CA MET A 180 1.71 -11.12 7.13
C MET A 180 2.67 -11.70 8.17
N LEU A 181 2.19 -12.13 9.34
CA LEU A 181 3.05 -12.68 10.41
C LEU A 181 3.63 -14.05 10.03
N GLU A 182 2.85 -14.93 9.39
CA GLU A 182 3.33 -16.21 8.85
C GLU A 182 4.46 -16.01 7.82
N ASN A 183 4.43 -14.89 7.10
CA ASN A 183 5.45 -14.49 6.14
C ASN A 183 6.50 -13.54 6.72
N GLN A 184 6.74 -13.56 8.03
CA GLN A 184 7.76 -12.76 8.74
C GLN A 184 7.56 -11.24 8.64
N GLY A 185 6.32 -10.79 8.45
CA GLY A 185 5.95 -9.39 8.33
C GLY A 185 6.71 -8.68 7.21
N TRP A 186 7.03 -7.41 7.45
CA TRP A 186 7.80 -6.61 6.50
C TRP A 186 9.27 -7.02 6.40
N GLU A 187 9.82 -7.74 7.38
CA GLU A 187 11.16 -8.35 7.25
C GLU A 187 11.16 -9.42 6.15
N GLY A 188 10.10 -10.23 6.07
CA GLY A 188 9.93 -11.19 4.98
C GLY A 188 9.79 -10.53 3.62
N PHE A 189 9.15 -9.36 3.56
CA PHE A 189 9.11 -8.53 2.36
C PHE A 189 10.50 -8.04 1.93
N CYS A 190 11.33 -7.56 2.86
CA CYS A 190 12.70 -7.15 2.55
C CYS A 190 13.55 -8.32 2.03
N LYS A 191 13.39 -9.53 2.61
CA LYS A 191 14.04 -10.75 2.10
C LYS A 191 13.58 -11.07 0.67
N PHE A 192 12.28 -11.00 0.41
CA PHE A 192 11.73 -11.13 -0.94
C PHE A 192 12.34 -10.12 -1.91
N PHE A 193 12.47 -8.85 -1.50
CA PHE A 193 13.11 -7.80 -2.30
C PHE A 193 14.60 -8.07 -2.57
N ALA A 194 15.37 -8.47 -1.55
CA ALA A 194 16.78 -8.82 -1.70
C ALA A 194 16.96 -9.97 -2.69
N SER A 195 16.18 -11.04 -2.54
CA SER A 195 16.18 -12.16 -3.50
C SER A 195 15.76 -11.71 -4.90
N ALA A 196 14.74 -10.86 -5.01
CA ALA A 196 14.32 -10.29 -6.28
C ALA A 196 15.43 -9.47 -6.96
N ARG A 197 16.27 -8.76 -6.20
CA ARG A 197 17.42 -7.99 -6.71
C ARG A 197 18.60 -8.84 -7.11
N GLU A 198 18.95 -9.85 -6.32
CA GLU A 198 20.02 -10.81 -6.65
C GLU A 198 19.71 -11.52 -7.96
N VAL A 199 18.45 -11.91 -8.15
CA VAL A 199 17.95 -12.56 -9.36
C VAL A 199 17.89 -11.61 -10.58
N ASN A 200 17.72 -10.30 -10.36
CA ASN A 200 17.66 -9.29 -11.43
C ASN A 200 19.03 -9.00 -12.08
N GLN A 201 20.12 -9.56 -11.55
CA GLN A 201 21.45 -9.52 -12.21
C GLN A 201 21.57 -10.57 -13.33
N ASP A 202 20.63 -11.52 -13.43
CA ASP A 202 20.62 -12.57 -14.45
C ASP A 202 19.45 -12.35 -15.45
N SER A 203 19.78 -11.98 -16.70
CA SER A 203 18.82 -11.44 -17.69
C SER A 203 17.59 -12.31 -17.99
N SER A 204 17.70 -13.63 -17.86
CA SER A 204 16.60 -14.59 -18.07
C SER A 204 15.59 -14.59 -16.92
N MET A 205 16.05 -14.33 -15.69
CA MET A 205 15.24 -14.47 -14.47
C MET A 205 14.47 -13.20 -14.10
N LYS A 206 14.80 -12.06 -14.74
CA LYS A 206 13.96 -10.84 -14.75
C LYS A 206 12.51 -11.17 -15.14
N THR A 207 12.32 -12.06 -16.12
CA THR A 207 11.00 -12.51 -16.61
C THR A 207 10.19 -13.27 -15.55
N ALA A 208 10.83 -14.04 -14.67
CA ALA A 208 10.15 -14.85 -13.66
C ALA A 208 9.59 -14.00 -12.49
N LEU A 209 10.33 -12.96 -12.08
CA LEU A 209 9.84 -12.00 -11.08
C LEU A 209 8.62 -11.22 -11.59
N PHE A 210 8.67 -10.75 -12.84
CA PHE A 210 7.53 -10.11 -13.48
C PHE A 210 6.38 -11.08 -13.77
N ALA A 211 6.62 -12.38 -13.88
CA ALA A 211 5.56 -13.39 -13.98
C ALA A 211 4.75 -13.51 -12.67
N VAL A 212 5.40 -13.40 -11.50
CA VAL A 212 4.71 -13.37 -10.19
C VAL A 212 3.96 -12.06 -9.99
N ALA A 213 4.54 -10.93 -10.41
CA ALA A 213 3.83 -9.64 -10.49
C ALA A 213 2.64 -9.66 -11.48
N GLY A 214 2.77 -10.44 -12.57
CA GLY A 214 1.76 -10.65 -13.59
C GLY A 214 0.46 -11.23 -13.03
N MET A 215 0.53 -12.05 -11.96
CA MET A 215 -0.67 -12.55 -11.29
C MET A 215 -1.42 -11.45 -10.52
N GLY A 216 -0.72 -10.47 -9.95
CA GLY A 216 -1.37 -9.31 -9.33
C GLY A 216 -2.05 -8.41 -10.35
N ILE A 217 -1.39 -8.15 -11.49
CA ILE A 217 -1.95 -7.33 -12.57
C ILE A 217 -3.10 -8.05 -13.27
N ALA A 218 -3.01 -9.37 -13.48
CA ALA A 218 -4.09 -10.18 -14.03
C ALA A 218 -5.32 -10.18 -13.10
N GLY A 219 -5.09 -10.28 -11.79
CA GLY A 219 -6.14 -10.08 -10.78
C GLY A 219 -6.82 -8.72 -10.92
N LEU A 220 -6.05 -7.62 -10.89
CA LEU A 220 -6.59 -6.27 -11.08
C LEU A 220 -7.37 -6.10 -12.40
N THR A 221 -6.85 -6.68 -13.50
CA THR A 221 -7.47 -6.59 -14.82
C THR A 221 -8.79 -7.36 -14.88
N PHE A 222 -8.85 -8.55 -14.30
CA PHE A 222 -10.08 -9.33 -14.22
C PHE A 222 -11.18 -8.58 -13.45
N LEU A 223 -10.79 -7.83 -12.43
CA LEU A 223 -11.71 -7.12 -11.55
C LEU A 223 -12.25 -5.82 -12.12
N LEU A 224 -11.40 -5.06 -12.82
CA LEU A 224 -11.75 -3.70 -13.26
C LEU A 224 -12.27 -3.64 -14.71
N VAL A 225 -12.27 -4.77 -15.43
CA VAL A 225 -12.81 -4.90 -16.80
C VAL A 225 -14.21 -5.56 -16.81
N ARG A 226 -14.76 -5.92 -15.65
CA ARG A 226 -16.17 -6.32 -15.50
C ARG A 226 -17.05 -5.14 -15.18
#